data_AF-A0A1T2X4H9-F1
#
_entry.id   AF-A0A1T2X4H9-F1
#
_cell.length_a   1.000
_cell.length_b   1.000
_cell.length_c   1.000
_cell.angle_alpha   90.00
_cell.angle_beta   90.00
_cell.angle_gamma   90.00
#
_symmetry.space_group_name_H-M   'P 1'
#
loop_
_entity.id
_entity.type
_entity.pdbx_description
1 polymer ?
#
loop_
_entity_poly.entity_id
_entity_poly.type
_entity_poly.pdbx_seq_one_letter_code
_entity_poly.pdbx_strand_id
1 'polypeptide(L)'
;MDKQVTTAKKAAKEQQLTFGDFHTILDEGNKWTIGGFKLPDGTFWEYREPEAVVIVRNDILYVRAPLSRQNDKVQILDNAKHMYYSVENVVVPEKGEVTFELQIRARTQGTAPNDLYDGYVSLNLLDFTTGAALDFFAGNDKYASVYAVLPFPGVTVPIVDKTKYFCIFKEDTNFKAREFNTYKITYNRANDEVVFYLNGEEVRREKNVPIKFNQFTIALGIMTEKDLTPEGSVSVHGQTVIAEYSPVKVSITE
;
A
#
# COMPACT_ATOMS: atom_id res chain seq x y z
N MET A 1 -8.47 -44.48 38.72
CA MET A 1 -7.24 -44.13 37.98
C MET A 1 -7.65 -43.29 36.80
N ASP A 2 -7.79 -41.98 37.01
CA ASP A 2 -8.18 -41.04 35.96
C ASP A 2 -6.93 -40.60 35.20
N LYS A 3 -6.88 -40.95 33.91
CA LYS A 3 -5.87 -40.44 32.99
C LYS A 3 -6.32 -39.06 32.52
N GLN A 4 -5.71 -38.01 33.09
CA GLN A 4 -5.74 -36.68 32.50
C GLN A 4 -5.00 -36.72 31.15
N VAL A 5 -5.74 -36.55 30.06
CA VAL A 5 -5.17 -36.24 28.75
C VAL A 5 -5.00 -34.73 28.70
N THR A 6 -3.78 -34.26 28.98
CA THR A 6 -3.38 -32.87 28.76
C THR A 6 -3.03 -32.70 27.28
N THR A 7 -3.96 -32.13 26.51
CA THR A 7 -3.70 -31.69 25.14
C THR A 7 -2.78 -30.47 25.20
N ALA A 8 -1.49 -30.65 24.92
CA ALA A 8 -0.58 -29.53 24.76
C ALA A 8 -1.00 -28.71 23.52
N LYS A 9 -1.46 -27.47 23.72
CA LYS A 9 -1.59 -26.49 22.63
C LYS A 9 -0.20 -26.27 22.03
N LYS A 10 0.01 -26.70 20.79
CA LYS A 10 1.19 -26.33 20.01
C LYS A 10 1.18 -24.81 19.85
N ALA A 11 2.21 -24.12 20.33
CA ALA A 11 2.34 -22.68 20.15
C ALA A 11 2.35 -22.35 18.66
N ALA A 12 1.62 -21.31 18.26
CA ALA A 12 1.65 -20.81 16.89
C ALA A 12 3.08 -20.38 16.54
N LYS A 13 3.52 -20.68 15.32
CA LYS A 13 4.84 -20.29 14.83
C LYS A 13 4.75 -18.83 14.39
N GLU A 14 5.46 -17.95 15.08
CA GLU A 14 5.53 -16.52 14.74
C GLU A 14 6.85 -16.23 14.01
N GLN A 15 6.77 -15.51 12.89
CA GLN A 15 7.90 -15.00 12.14
C GLN A 15 7.82 -13.47 12.04
N GLN A 16 8.94 -12.79 12.25
CA GLN A 16 9.04 -11.34 12.10
C GLN A 16 10.03 -11.01 10.98
N LEU A 17 9.63 -10.11 10.08
CA LEU A 17 10.43 -9.57 8.98
C LEU A 17 10.44 -8.05 9.08
N THR A 18 11.45 -7.42 8.48
CA THR A 18 11.52 -5.96 8.36
C THR A 18 11.92 -5.59 6.95
N PHE A 19 11.06 -4.82 6.29
CA PHE A 19 11.31 -4.25 4.97
C PHE A 19 11.75 -2.80 5.16
N GLY A 20 13.04 -2.58 5.03
CA GLY A 20 13.69 -1.29 5.20
C GLY A 20 14.94 -1.28 4.35
N ASP A 21 16.10 -1.07 4.98
CA ASP A 21 17.39 -1.01 4.27
C ASP A 21 17.37 0.01 3.12
N PHE A 22 16.76 1.17 3.41
CA PHE A 22 16.58 2.22 2.42
C PHE A 22 17.92 2.78 1.91
N HIS A 23 19.04 2.50 2.58
CA HIS A 23 20.37 2.82 2.05
C HIS A 23 20.64 2.20 0.67
N THR A 24 19.93 1.12 0.33
CA THR A 24 19.97 0.44 -0.98
C THR A 24 18.83 0.86 -1.91
N ILE A 25 18.04 1.90 -1.59
CA ILE A 25 16.84 2.29 -2.37
C ILE A 25 17.16 2.65 -3.83
N LEU A 26 18.40 3.07 -4.11
CA LEU A 26 18.90 3.37 -5.46
C LEU A 26 19.58 2.18 -6.14
N ASP A 27 19.88 1.11 -5.39
CA ASP A 27 20.40 -0.15 -5.92
C ASP A 27 19.21 -1.02 -6.37
N GLU A 28 18.57 -0.58 -7.45
CA GLU A 28 17.31 -1.16 -7.92
C GLU A 28 17.39 -2.66 -8.14
N GLY A 29 16.42 -3.38 -7.56
CA GLY A 29 16.35 -4.85 -7.64
C GLY A 29 17.03 -5.57 -6.48
N ASN A 30 17.67 -4.86 -5.54
CA ASN A 30 18.17 -5.46 -4.30
C ASN A 30 17.04 -5.70 -3.29
N LYS A 31 16.64 -4.65 -2.54
CA LYS A 31 15.51 -4.71 -1.59
C LYS A 31 14.26 -4.03 -2.11
N TRP A 32 14.47 -2.98 -2.89
CA TRP A 32 13.43 -2.19 -3.52
C TRP A 32 13.71 -2.04 -5.01
N THR A 33 12.65 -1.88 -5.77
CA THR A 33 12.71 -1.52 -7.18
C THR A 33 11.65 -0.45 -7.45
N ILE A 34 11.82 0.32 -8.51
CA ILE A 34 10.81 1.29 -8.90
C ILE A 34 9.59 0.54 -9.44
N GLY A 35 8.45 0.85 -8.86
CA GLY A 35 7.17 0.24 -9.21
C GLY A 35 6.73 0.64 -10.61
N GLY A 36 5.84 -0.15 -11.19
CA GLY A 36 5.39 0.06 -12.55
C GLY A 36 4.72 -1.15 -13.16
N PHE A 37 4.35 -1.03 -14.42
CA PHE A 37 3.71 -2.11 -15.17
C PHE A 37 4.31 -2.28 -16.56
N LYS A 38 4.44 -3.53 -16.98
CA LYS A 38 4.72 -3.84 -18.38
C LYS A 38 3.47 -3.58 -19.21
N LEU A 39 3.63 -2.85 -20.31
CA LEU A 39 2.55 -2.49 -21.22
C LEU A 39 2.40 -3.51 -22.36
N PRO A 40 1.23 -3.55 -23.03
CA PRO A 40 1.00 -4.47 -24.15
C PRO A 40 1.98 -4.31 -25.32
N ASP A 41 2.54 -3.11 -25.51
CA ASP A 41 3.54 -2.82 -26.55
C ASP A 41 4.96 -3.29 -26.18
N GLY A 42 5.13 -3.89 -24.99
CA GLY A 42 6.39 -4.40 -24.49
C GLY A 42 7.23 -3.38 -23.71
N THR A 43 6.83 -2.11 -23.69
CA THR A 43 7.47 -1.08 -22.86
C THR A 43 7.12 -1.26 -21.37
N PHE A 44 7.82 -0.53 -20.49
CA PHE A 44 7.55 -0.54 -19.07
C PHE A 44 7.21 0.87 -18.60
N TRP A 45 6.06 1.03 -17.94
CA TRP A 45 5.66 2.27 -17.30
C TRP A 45 6.17 2.30 -15.88
N GLU A 46 7.25 3.04 -15.63
CA GLU A 46 7.76 3.27 -14.29
C GLU A 46 6.98 4.36 -13.56
N TYR A 47 6.72 4.19 -12.27
CA TYR A 47 6.27 5.24 -11.38
C TYR A 47 7.48 5.96 -10.79
N ARG A 48 8.07 6.86 -11.58
CA ARG A 48 9.26 7.63 -11.22
C ARG A 48 9.08 9.09 -11.61
N GLU A 49 8.75 9.92 -10.62
CA GLU A 49 8.87 11.37 -10.79
C GLU A 49 10.34 11.76 -11.05
N PRO A 50 10.64 12.49 -12.14
CA PRO A 50 12.01 12.78 -12.56
C PRO A 50 12.74 13.74 -11.61
N GLU A 51 12.00 14.67 -11.00
CA GLU A 51 12.54 15.67 -10.08
C GLU A 51 12.37 15.27 -8.60
N ALA A 52 12.18 13.97 -8.34
CA ALA A 52 12.07 13.46 -6.98
C ALA A 52 13.42 13.55 -6.25
N VAL A 53 13.39 14.16 -5.06
CA VAL A 53 14.53 14.22 -4.15
C VAL A 53 14.39 13.13 -3.11
N VAL A 54 15.30 12.16 -3.14
CA VAL A 54 15.34 11.01 -2.23
C VAL A 54 16.45 11.21 -1.20
N ILE A 55 16.13 11.08 0.08
CA ILE A 55 17.08 11.20 1.19
C ILE A 55 16.84 10.03 2.14
N VAL A 56 17.91 9.36 2.55
CA VAL A 56 17.86 8.31 3.55
C VAL A 56 18.66 8.75 4.76
N ARG A 57 18.01 8.83 5.92
CA ARG A 57 18.66 9.22 7.18
C ARG A 57 17.96 8.54 8.35
N ASN A 58 18.74 8.00 9.29
CA ASN A 58 18.22 7.32 10.48
C ASN A 58 17.15 6.26 10.14
N ASP A 59 17.41 5.45 9.10
CA ASP A 59 16.48 4.44 8.57
C ASP A 59 15.12 4.97 8.08
N ILE A 60 14.97 6.29 7.90
CA ILE A 60 13.80 6.90 7.29
C ILE A 60 14.08 7.17 5.82
N LEU A 61 13.19 6.67 4.95
CA LEU A 61 13.12 7.07 3.55
C LEU A 61 12.32 8.36 3.45
N TYR A 62 12.98 9.45 3.03
CA TYR A 62 12.36 10.71 2.68
C TYR A 62 12.31 10.85 1.16
N VAL A 63 11.15 11.21 0.62
CA VAL A 63 10.97 11.51 -0.80
C VAL A 63 10.18 12.80 -0.94
N ARG A 64 10.71 13.80 -1.64
CA ARG A 64 9.96 14.98 -2.08
C ARG A 64 9.82 14.95 -3.58
N ALA A 65 8.60 14.91 -4.08
CA ALA A 65 8.32 14.87 -5.51
C ALA A 65 7.40 16.03 -5.92
N PRO A 66 7.90 17.01 -6.69
CA PRO A 66 7.06 17.83 -7.54
C PRO A 66 6.38 16.92 -8.57
N LEU A 67 5.05 16.97 -8.65
CA LEU A 67 4.33 16.06 -9.53
C LEU A 67 4.38 16.56 -10.97
N SER A 68 4.71 15.64 -11.88
CA SER A 68 4.80 15.89 -13.32
C SER A 68 4.37 14.68 -14.15
N ARG A 69 4.32 13.49 -13.53
CA ARG A 69 4.02 12.24 -14.18
C ARG A 69 2.52 12.06 -14.33
N GLN A 70 2.06 11.78 -15.54
CA GLN A 70 0.63 11.55 -15.82
C GLN A 70 0.43 10.59 -16.99
N ASN A 71 -0.75 10.00 -17.07
CA ASN A 71 -1.18 9.14 -18.16
C ASN A 71 -2.61 9.46 -18.58
N ASP A 72 -2.80 9.99 -19.78
CA ASP A 72 -4.10 10.49 -20.22
C ASP A 72 -5.12 9.40 -20.61
N LYS A 73 -4.74 8.12 -20.52
CA LYS A 73 -5.52 7.01 -21.12
C LYS A 73 -5.83 5.87 -20.17
N VAL A 74 -4.99 5.64 -19.16
CA VAL A 74 -5.10 4.48 -18.29
C VAL A 74 -4.98 4.93 -16.83
N GLN A 75 -6.11 4.94 -16.12
CA GLN A 75 -6.22 5.45 -14.75
C GLN A 75 -5.13 4.90 -13.82
N ILE A 76 -4.90 3.59 -13.83
CA ILE A 76 -3.92 2.98 -12.92
C ILE A 76 -2.48 3.42 -13.21
N LEU A 77 -2.17 3.78 -14.45
CA LEU A 77 -0.86 4.33 -14.83
C LEU A 77 -0.75 5.81 -14.47
N ASP A 78 -1.89 6.50 -14.37
CA ASP A 78 -1.95 7.90 -13.95
C ASP A 78 -1.82 8.04 -12.44
N ASN A 79 -2.44 7.16 -11.65
CA ASN A 79 -2.58 7.35 -10.21
C ASN A 79 -1.24 7.47 -9.47
N ALA A 80 -0.33 6.51 -9.67
CA ALA A 80 0.97 6.53 -9.02
C ALA A 80 1.95 7.44 -9.76
N LYS A 81 2.69 8.23 -8.98
CA LYS A 81 3.66 9.22 -9.49
C LYS A 81 5.07 8.76 -9.25
N HIS A 82 5.35 8.37 -8.01
CA HIS A 82 6.64 7.87 -7.58
C HIS A 82 6.43 6.73 -6.59
N MET A 83 6.85 5.51 -6.91
CA MET A 83 6.52 4.34 -6.09
C MET A 83 7.65 3.33 -6.08
N TYR A 84 7.90 2.75 -4.91
CA TYR A 84 8.84 1.63 -4.73
C TYR A 84 8.07 0.36 -4.43
N TYR A 85 8.45 -0.74 -5.06
CA TYR A 85 7.99 -2.10 -4.72
C TYR A 85 9.08 -2.84 -3.96
N SER A 86 8.68 -3.62 -2.95
CA SER A 86 9.56 -4.61 -2.34
C SER A 86 9.91 -5.68 -3.38
N VAL A 87 11.18 -6.07 -3.43
CA VAL A 87 11.64 -7.15 -4.32
C VAL A 87 11.13 -8.50 -3.82
N GLU A 88 11.17 -8.69 -2.50
CA GLU A 88 10.62 -9.87 -1.84
C GLU A 88 9.11 -9.69 -1.61
N ASN A 89 8.34 -10.76 -1.83
CA ASN A 89 6.92 -10.82 -1.50
C ASN A 89 6.72 -11.43 -0.11
N VAL A 90 5.71 -10.96 0.61
CA VAL A 90 5.26 -11.57 1.85
C VAL A 90 4.16 -12.57 1.56
N VAL A 91 4.46 -13.87 1.71
CA VAL A 91 3.48 -14.94 1.51
C VAL A 91 2.53 -15.01 2.71
N VAL A 92 1.23 -15.10 2.42
CA VAL A 92 0.20 -15.21 3.45
C VAL A 92 -0.03 -16.69 3.79
N PRO A 93 0.15 -17.12 5.06
CA PRO A 93 -0.09 -18.50 5.46
C PRO A 93 -1.56 -18.89 5.29
N GLU A 94 -1.81 -20.12 4.83
CA GLU A 94 -3.18 -20.53 4.46
C GLU A 94 -4.20 -20.44 5.58
N LYS A 95 -3.75 -20.76 6.81
CA LYS A 95 -4.55 -20.80 8.04
C LYS A 95 -4.19 -19.70 9.03
N GLY A 96 -3.37 -18.75 8.60
CA GLY A 96 -2.74 -17.80 9.48
C GLY A 96 -3.10 -16.36 9.17
N GLU A 97 -2.29 -15.49 9.73
CA GLU A 97 -2.45 -14.05 9.69
C GLU A 97 -1.12 -13.37 9.36
N VAL A 98 -1.20 -12.26 8.63
CA VAL A 98 -0.08 -11.37 8.40
C VAL A 98 -0.44 -9.96 8.86
N THR A 99 0.49 -9.28 9.51
CA THR A 99 0.37 -7.90 9.95
C THR A 99 1.52 -7.08 9.40
N PHE A 100 1.21 -5.91 8.85
CA PHE A 100 2.17 -4.92 8.36
C PHE A 100 2.04 -3.65 9.19
N GLU A 101 3.13 -3.12 9.72
CA GLU A 101 3.15 -1.90 10.52
C GLU A 101 4.31 -0.99 10.12
N LEU A 102 4.04 0.29 9.90
CA LEU A 102 5.05 1.32 9.65
C LEU A 102 4.58 2.68 10.17
N GLN A 103 5.49 3.64 10.20
CA GLN A 103 5.17 5.04 10.40
C GLN A 103 5.26 5.80 9.08
N ILE A 104 4.25 6.63 8.83
CA ILE A 104 4.24 7.54 7.68
C ILE A 104 4.07 8.96 8.18
N ARG A 105 4.87 9.88 7.63
CA ARG A 105 4.60 11.32 7.70
C ARG A 105 4.35 11.84 6.28
N ALA A 106 3.16 12.39 6.07
CA ALA A 106 2.72 12.94 4.79
C ALA A 106 2.62 14.46 4.86
N ARG A 107 3.18 15.14 3.86
CA ARG A 107 3.01 16.59 3.69
C ARG A 107 2.83 16.91 2.23
N THR A 108 1.94 17.85 1.93
CA THR A 108 1.69 18.30 0.56
C THR A 108 1.72 19.82 0.45
N GLN A 109 2.10 20.31 -0.72
CA GLN A 109 2.13 21.74 -1.07
C GLN A 109 1.40 21.94 -2.39
N GLY A 110 0.62 23.01 -2.50
CA GLY A 110 -0.17 23.28 -3.70
C GLY A 110 -1.32 22.31 -3.93
N THR A 111 -1.68 21.46 -2.96
CA THR A 111 -2.86 20.59 -3.04
C THR A 111 -4.11 21.30 -2.50
N ALA A 112 -5.29 20.91 -3.00
CA ALA A 112 -6.57 21.38 -2.52
C ALA A 112 -6.86 20.88 -1.09
N PRO A 113 -7.28 21.77 -0.16
CA PRO A 113 -7.69 21.35 1.19
C PRO A 113 -8.87 20.37 1.16
N ASN A 114 -8.85 19.37 2.06
CA ASN A 114 -9.85 18.30 2.20
C ASN A 114 -9.99 17.36 0.99
N ASP A 115 -9.07 17.45 0.03
CA ASP A 115 -9.04 16.67 -1.20
C ASP A 115 -7.87 15.70 -1.17
N LEU A 116 -8.08 14.54 -0.54
CA LEU A 116 -7.04 13.52 -0.39
C LEU A 116 -6.47 13.11 -1.75
N TYR A 117 -7.30 13.07 -2.79
CA TYR A 117 -6.97 12.55 -4.11
C TYR A 117 -6.09 13.48 -4.94
N ASP A 118 -5.89 14.72 -4.49
CA ASP A 118 -5.06 15.72 -5.17
C ASP A 118 -3.54 15.51 -4.96
N GLY A 119 -3.19 14.68 -3.98
CA GLY A 119 -1.83 14.27 -3.70
C GLY A 119 -1.71 13.65 -2.33
N TYR A 120 -1.18 12.44 -2.24
CA TYR A 120 -1.03 11.72 -0.98
C TYR A 120 0.17 10.78 -0.97
N VAL A 121 0.52 10.37 0.24
CA VAL A 121 1.54 9.37 0.55
C VAL A 121 0.84 8.07 0.89
N SER A 122 1.40 6.93 0.49
CA SER A 122 0.72 5.65 0.57
C SER A 122 1.61 4.51 1.04
N LEU A 123 1.02 3.62 1.84
CA LEU A 123 1.38 2.21 1.88
C LEU A 123 0.35 1.49 1.02
N ASN A 124 0.77 0.74 0.00
CA ASN A 124 -0.08 -0.22 -0.69
C ASN A 124 0.43 -1.64 -0.45
N LEU A 125 -0.48 -2.56 -0.15
CA LEU A 125 -0.19 -3.98 -0.08
C LEU A 125 -0.86 -4.66 -1.26
N LEU A 126 -0.07 -4.97 -2.29
CA LEU A 126 -0.57 -5.39 -3.60
C LEU A 126 -0.43 -6.90 -3.77
N ASP A 127 -1.53 -7.59 -4.04
CA ASP A 127 -1.51 -9.00 -4.45
C ASP A 127 -1.70 -9.11 -5.97
N PHE A 128 -0.59 -9.07 -6.70
CA PHE A 128 -0.60 -9.26 -8.15
C PHE A 128 -0.98 -10.68 -8.61
N THR A 129 -1.21 -11.63 -7.69
CA THR A 129 -1.74 -12.95 -8.07
C THR A 129 -3.27 -12.98 -8.12
N THR A 130 -3.93 -12.04 -7.46
CA THR A 130 -5.40 -11.99 -7.36
C THR A 130 -6.02 -10.66 -7.75
N GLY A 131 -5.21 -9.61 -7.91
CA GLY A 131 -5.67 -8.25 -8.18
C GLY A 131 -6.07 -7.48 -6.93
N ALA A 132 -5.97 -8.09 -5.75
CA ALA A 132 -6.44 -7.48 -4.52
C ALA A 132 -5.41 -6.49 -3.95
N ALA A 133 -5.89 -5.44 -3.28
CA ALA A 133 -5.05 -4.44 -2.63
C ALA A 133 -5.63 -3.98 -1.29
N LEU A 134 -4.74 -3.74 -0.32
CA LEU A 134 -5.05 -3.17 1.00
C LEU A 134 -4.11 -2.00 1.27
N ASP A 135 -4.65 -0.79 1.36
CA ASP A 135 -3.82 0.41 1.36
C ASP A 135 -4.18 1.37 2.48
N PHE A 136 -3.20 2.21 2.84
CA PHE A 136 -3.39 3.42 3.61
C PHE A 136 -2.90 4.62 2.82
N PHE A 137 -3.76 5.60 2.62
CA PHE A 137 -3.46 6.88 1.96
C PHE A 137 -3.45 7.98 3.00
N ALA A 138 -2.43 8.83 3.00
CA ALA A 138 -2.25 9.91 3.96
C ALA A 138 -1.91 11.21 3.24
N GLY A 139 -2.74 12.23 3.45
CA GLY A 139 -2.52 13.60 2.98
C GLY A 139 -2.15 14.54 4.11
N ASN A 140 -2.37 15.84 3.89
CA ASN A 140 -2.12 16.87 4.89
C ASN A 140 -3.14 16.85 6.04
N ASP A 141 -4.40 16.58 5.74
CA ASP A 141 -5.57 16.82 6.60
C ASP A 141 -6.57 15.67 6.59
N LYS A 142 -6.40 14.68 5.71
CA LYS A 142 -7.18 13.44 5.64
C LYS A 142 -6.29 12.23 5.46
N TYR A 143 -6.82 11.08 5.83
CA TYR A 143 -6.31 9.79 5.40
C TYR A 143 -7.46 8.93 4.89
N ALA A 144 -7.16 7.85 4.18
CA ALA A 144 -8.11 6.80 3.87
C ALA A 144 -7.50 5.42 4.09
N SER A 145 -8.33 4.49 4.55
CA SER A 145 -8.06 3.06 4.39
C SER A 145 -8.74 2.58 3.10
N VAL A 146 -8.05 1.75 2.32
CA VAL A 146 -8.54 1.28 1.02
C VAL A 146 -8.56 -0.23 0.98
N TYR A 147 -9.65 -0.75 0.45
CA TYR A 147 -9.81 -2.17 0.14
C TYR A 147 -10.30 -2.29 -1.30
N ALA A 148 -9.53 -2.99 -2.13
CA ALA A 148 -9.78 -3.03 -3.56
C ALA A 148 -9.51 -4.40 -4.19
N VAL A 149 -10.16 -4.63 -5.33
CA VAL A 149 -9.77 -5.62 -6.33
C VAL A 149 -9.73 -4.89 -7.66
N LEU A 150 -8.52 -4.79 -8.23
CA LEU A 150 -8.21 -3.93 -9.36
C LEU A 150 -7.79 -4.76 -10.58
N PRO A 151 -8.08 -4.28 -11.80
CA PRO A 151 -7.59 -4.88 -13.03
C PRO A 151 -6.13 -4.47 -13.29
N PHE A 152 -5.19 -4.88 -12.42
CA PHE A 152 -3.77 -4.62 -12.64
C PHE A 152 -3.31 -5.18 -14.00
N PRO A 153 -2.51 -4.43 -14.78
CA PRO A 153 -1.96 -4.93 -16.05
C PRO A 153 -1.24 -6.27 -15.85
N GLY A 154 -1.63 -7.27 -16.65
CA GLY A 154 -1.04 -8.62 -16.60
C GLY A 154 -1.57 -9.55 -15.50
N VAL A 155 -2.50 -9.08 -14.65
CA VAL A 155 -3.06 -9.87 -13.55
C VAL A 155 -4.41 -10.47 -13.91
N THR A 156 -4.56 -11.78 -13.68
CA THR A 156 -5.85 -12.47 -13.84
C THR A 156 -6.57 -12.53 -12.49
N VAL A 157 -7.63 -11.74 -12.35
CA VAL A 157 -8.46 -11.74 -11.15
C VAL A 157 -9.40 -12.96 -11.10
N PRO A 158 -9.43 -13.72 -9.99
CA PRO A 158 -10.33 -14.86 -9.81
C PRO A 158 -11.79 -14.52 -10.06
N ILE A 159 -12.54 -15.48 -10.60
CA ILE A 159 -13.99 -15.35 -10.75
C ILE A 159 -14.64 -15.71 -9.40
N VAL A 160 -15.45 -14.80 -8.88
CA VAL A 160 -16.23 -14.97 -7.66
C VAL A 160 -17.68 -14.57 -7.94
N ASP A 161 -18.63 -15.06 -7.14
CA ASP A 161 -20.07 -14.75 -7.28
C ASP A 161 -20.45 -13.37 -6.69
N LYS A 162 -19.55 -12.39 -6.84
CA LYS A 162 -19.64 -11.03 -6.28
C LYS A 162 -19.05 -10.03 -7.27
N THR A 163 -19.22 -8.73 -7.00
CA THR A 163 -18.59 -7.66 -7.78
C THR A 163 -17.09 -7.92 -7.94
N LYS A 164 -16.66 -8.12 -9.18
CA LYS A 164 -15.29 -8.54 -9.49
C LYS A 164 -14.26 -7.47 -9.21
N TYR A 165 -14.51 -6.24 -9.65
CA TYR A 165 -13.60 -5.10 -9.49
C TYR A 165 -14.26 -4.02 -8.64
N PHE A 166 -13.54 -3.52 -7.66
CA PHE A 166 -13.98 -2.43 -6.79
C PHE A 166 -12.77 -1.76 -6.15
N CYS A 167 -12.95 -0.52 -5.71
CA CYS A 167 -11.99 0.19 -4.87
C CYS A 167 -12.80 1.00 -3.84
N ILE A 168 -12.71 0.62 -2.56
CA ILE A 168 -13.53 1.21 -1.50
C ILE A 168 -12.64 2.01 -0.57
N PHE A 169 -12.84 3.32 -0.59
CA PHE A 169 -12.16 4.29 0.26
C PHE A 169 -13.00 4.56 1.51
N LYS A 170 -12.35 4.59 2.67
CA LYS A 170 -12.93 5.09 3.92
C LYS A 170 -12.05 6.20 4.46
N GLU A 171 -12.47 7.44 4.23
CA GLU A 171 -11.79 8.66 4.66
C GLU A 171 -12.10 9.02 6.12
N ASP A 172 -11.12 9.59 6.83
CA ASP A 172 -11.30 10.19 8.15
C ASP A 172 -10.18 11.23 8.41
N THR A 173 -10.24 11.91 9.55
CA THR A 173 -9.34 12.99 9.97
C THR A 173 -8.75 12.77 11.37
N ASN A 174 -9.02 11.65 12.04
CA ASN A 174 -8.53 11.34 13.39
C ASN A 174 -7.05 10.89 13.44
N PHE A 175 -6.16 11.75 12.94
CA PHE A 175 -4.71 11.50 12.90
C PHE A 175 -3.92 12.76 13.25
N LYS A 176 -2.62 12.62 13.50
CA LYS A 176 -1.71 13.76 13.70
C LYS A 176 -1.29 14.31 12.34
N ALA A 177 -2.07 15.27 11.84
CA ALA A 177 -1.80 15.94 10.56
C ALA A 177 -0.33 16.38 10.44
N ARG A 178 0.32 16.04 9.31
CA ARG A 178 1.72 16.40 8.99
C ARG A 178 2.78 15.86 9.94
N GLU A 179 2.43 14.94 10.85
CA GLU A 179 3.35 14.25 11.75
C GLU A 179 3.47 12.77 11.40
N PHE A 180 4.39 12.06 12.07
CA PHE A 180 4.44 10.61 11.98
C PHE A 180 3.22 10.01 12.69
N ASN A 181 2.52 9.15 11.97
CA ASN A 181 1.45 8.30 12.49
C ASN A 181 1.81 6.84 12.22
N THR A 182 1.42 5.94 13.11
CA THR A 182 1.62 4.50 12.94
C THR A 182 0.41 3.90 12.21
N TYR A 183 0.65 3.31 11.06
CA TYR A 183 -0.35 2.63 10.25
C TYR A 183 -0.12 1.13 10.34
N LYS A 184 -1.20 0.37 10.55
CA LYS A 184 -1.11 -1.09 10.62
C LYS A 184 -2.28 -1.75 9.89
N ILE A 185 -1.97 -2.74 9.05
CA ILE A 185 -2.96 -3.56 8.35
C ILE A 185 -2.72 -5.01 8.76
N THR A 186 -3.77 -5.68 9.22
CA THR A 186 -3.76 -7.10 9.55
C THR A 186 -4.72 -7.83 8.60
N TYR A 187 -4.25 -8.89 7.95
CA TYR A 187 -5.09 -9.78 7.17
C TYR A 187 -5.03 -11.20 7.71
N ASN A 188 -6.19 -11.70 8.12
CA ASN A 188 -6.39 -13.08 8.55
C ASN A 188 -7.03 -13.89 7.42
N ARG A 189 -6.24 -14.77 6.81
CA ARG A 189 -6.66 -15.54 5.63
C ARG A 189 -7.67 -16.62 5.98
N ALA A 190 -7.59 -17.20 7.17
CA ALA A 190 -8.53 -18.23 7.62
C ALA A 190 -9.93 -17.65 7.83
N ASN A 191 -10.01 -16.45 8.40
CA ASN A 191 -11.25 -15.81 8.79
C ASN A 191 -11.83 -14.85 7.74
N ASP A 192 -11.15 -14.66 6.60
CA ASP A 192 -11.53 -13.68 5.59
C ASP A 192 -11.74 -12.28 6.18
N GLU A 193 -10.78 -11.87 7.01
CA GLU A 193 -10.87 -10.64 7.79
C GLU A 193 -9.67 -9.75 7.56
N VAL A 194 -9.94 -8.46 7.31
CA VAL A 194 -8.94 -7.41 7.29
C VAL A 194 -9.26 -6.41 8.40
N VAL A 195 -8.23 -5.97 9.11
CA VAL A 195 -8.35 -4.91 10.12
C VAL A 195 -7.30 -3.85 9.88
N PHE A 196 -7.72 -2.59 9.87
CA PHE A 196 -6.88 -1.42 9.74
C PHE A 196 -6.81 -0.69 11.08
N TYR A 197 -5.61 -0.31 11.46
CA TYR A 197 -5.34 0.46 12.66
C TYR A 197 -4.54 1.71 12.35
N LEU A 198 -4.87 2.78 13.07
CA LEU A 198 -4.15 4.05 13.05
C LEU A 198 -3.80 4.44 14.48
N ASN A 199 -2.52 4.65 14.75
CA ASN A 199 -2.00 4.98 16.09
C ASN A 199 -2.48 4.01 17.19
N GLY A 200 -2.72 2.75 16.83
CA GLY A 200 -3.22 1.71 17.74
C GLY A 200 -4.74 1.58 17.83
N GLU A 201 -5.49 2.52 17.26
CA GLU A 201 -6.96 2.48 17.22
C GLU A 201 -7.46 1.77 15.96
N GLU A 202 -8.48 0.91 16.08
CA GLU A 202 -9.12 0.29 14.92
C GLU A 202 -9.97 1.33 14.18
N VAL A 203 -9.67 1.53 12.89
CA VAL A 203 -10.37 2.51 12.04
C VAL A 203 -11.27 1.85 11.01
N ARG A 204 -10.99 0.59 10.66
CA ARG A 204 -11.79 -0.19 9.70
C ARG A 204 -11.60 -1.68 9.92
N ARG A 205 -12.67 -2.43 9.71
CA ARG A 205 -12.68 -3.90 9.68
C ARG A 205 -13.58 -4.38 8.56
N GLU A 206 -13.05 -5.28 7.75
CA GLU A 206 -13.77 -5.96 6.68
C GLU A 206 -13.85 -7.45 7.01
N LYS A 207 -15.03 -8.04 6.85
CA LYS A 207 -15.29 -9.48 7.07
C LYS A 207 -15.87 -10.10 5.82
N ASN A 208 -15.65 -11.40 5.64
CA ASN A 208 -16.10 -12.15 4.47
C ASN A 208 -15.54 -11.58 3.17
N VAL A 209 -14.26 -11.21 3.21
CA VAL A 209 -13.48 -10.77 2.06
C VAL A 209 -13.67 -11.78 0.91
N PRO A 210 -14.22 -11.38 -0.25
CA PRO A 210 -14.53 -12.28 -1.38
C PRO A 210 -13.35 -13.02 -2.00
N ILE A 211 -12.12 -12.52 -1.86
CA ILE A 211 -10.93 -13.05 -2.51
C ILE A 211 -9.86 -13.31 -1.46
N LYS A 212 -9.21 -14.47 -1.55
CA LYS A 212 -8.05 -14.79 -0.69
C LYS A 212 -6.84 -14.02 -1.19
N PHE A 213 -6.22 -13.23 -0.31
CA PHE A 213 -4.91 -12.66 -0.60
C PHE A 213 -3.87 -13.75 -0.38
N ASN A 214 -3.04 -14.00 -1.39
CA ASN A 214 -2.05 -15.07 -1.37
C ASN A 214 -0.67 -14.57 -0.94
N GLN A 215 -0.30 -13.38 -1.41
CA GLN A 215 0.96 -12.73 -1.10
C GLN A 215 0.83 -11.22 -1.28
N PHE A 216 1.74 -10.48 -0.69
CA PHE A 216 1.80 -9.04 -0.82
C PHE A 216 3.17 -8.59 -1.33
N THR A 217 3.16 -7.81 -2.40
CA THR A 217 4.21 -6.84 -2.69
C THR A 217 3.93 -5.59 -1.87
N ILE A 218 4.89 -5.18 -1.04
CA ILE A 218 4.78 -3.93 -0.28
C ILE A 218 5.17 -2.80 -1.21
N ALA A 219 4.31 -1.78 -1.30
CA ALA A 219 4.59 -0.59 -2.09
C ALA A 219 4.52 0.67 -1.24
N LEU A 220 5.52 1.54 -1.41
CA LEU A 220 5.59 2.86 -0.78
C LEU A 220 5.48 3.92 -1.87
N GLY A 221 4.38 4.68 -1.87
CA GLY A 221 3.98 5.48 -3.02
C GLY A 221 3.64 6.94 -2.72
N ILE A 222 4.00 7.82 -3.66
CA ILE A 222 3.41 9.13 -3.84
C ILE A 222 2.43 9.02 -5.01
N MET A 223 1.18 9.44 -4.78
CA MET A 223 0.08 9.20 -5.71
C MET A 223 -0.91 10.37 -5.73
N THR A 224 -1.78 10.33 -6.73
CA THR A 224 -3.02 11.10 -6.88
C THR A 224 -4.11 10.11 -7.30
N GLU A 225 -5.38 10.40 -7.04
CA GLU A 225 -6.50 9.55 -7.49
C GLU A 225 -7.58 10.41 -8.15
N LYS A 226 -7.15 11.32 -9.02
CA LYS A 226 -8.07 12.11 -9.84
C LYS A 226 -8.52 11.29 -11.04
N ASP A 227 -9.84 11.16 -11.21
CA ASP A 227 -10.40 10.49 -12.38
C ASP A 227 -9.93 11.17 -13.67
N LEU A 228 -9.60 10.35 -14.67
CA LEU A 228 -9.37 10.84 -16.02
C LEU A 228 -10.65 11.50 -16.55
N THR A 229 -10.49 12.63 -17.23
CA THR A 229 -11.58 13.31 -17.94
C THR A 229 -11.57 12.90 -19.41
N PRO A 230 -12.60 13.26 -20.21
CA PRO A 230 -12.57 13.07 -21.65
C PRO A 230 -11.35 13.73 -22.33
N GLU A 231 -10.78 14.78 -21.74
CA GLU A 231 -9.62 15.52 -22.23
C GLU A 231 -8.27 14.92 -21.79
N GLY A 232 -8.27 13.98 -20.85
CA GLY A 232 -7.06 13.31 -20.35
C GLY A 232 -6.90 13.43 -18.83
N SER A 233 -5.64 13.38 -18.37
CA SER A 233 -5.35 13.47 -16.94
C SER A 233 -5.48 14.91 -16.44
N VAL A 234 -6.09 15.06 -15.26
CA VAL A 234 -6.14 16.31 -14.48
C VAL A 234 -5.44 16.16 -13.13
N SER A 235 -4.65 15.10 -12.97
CA SER A 235 -4.03 14.74 -11.71
C SER A 235 -2.87 15.65 -11.32
N VAL A 236 -2.27 16.37 -12.27
CA VAL A 236 -1.10 17.22 -12.03
C VAL A 236 -1.42 18.67 -12.39
N HIS A 237 -1.13 19.58 -11.47
CA HIS A 237 -1.33 21.03 -11.64
C HIS A 237 -0.25 21.89 -10.98
N GLY A 238 0.87 21.29 -10.58
CA GLY A 238 2.03 21.98 -9.97
C GLY A 238 2.19 21.73 -8.47
N GLN A 239 1.47 20.76 -7.92
CA GLN A 239 1.57 20.35 -6.53
C GLN A 239 2.86 19.54 -6.24
N THR A 240 3.21 19.45 -4.96
CA THR A 240 4.34 18.67 -4.48
C THR A 240 3.89 17.80 -3.30
N VAL A 241 4.33 16.54 -3.29
CA VAL A 241 4.10 15.61 -2.19
C VAL A 241 5.44 15.26 -1.54
N ILE A 242 5.44 15.20 -0.21
CA ILE A 242 6.59 14.84 0.62
C ILE A 242 6.18 13.66 1.49
N ALA A 243 6.86 12.54 1.26
CA ALA A 243 6.67 11.29 1.95
C ALA A 243 7.86 10.99 2.86
N GLU A 244 7.58 10.52 4.07
CA GLU A 244 8.56 9.91 4.95
C GLU A 244 8.04 8.59 5.50
N TYR A 245 8.86 7.54 5.35
CA TYR A 245 8.52 6.17 5.74
C TYR A 245 9.55 5.63 6.74
N SER A 246 9.08 5.00 7.81
CA SER A 246 9.89 4.05 8.56
C SER A 246 9.99 2.71 7.82
N PRO A 247 10.88 1.81 8.25
CA PRO A 247 10.83 0.41 7.82
C PRO A 247 9.46 -0.21 8.14
N VAL A 248 9.00 -1.10 7.27
CA VAL A 248 7.76 -1.87 7.46
C VAL A 248 8.08 -3.11 8.24
N LYS A 249 7.52 -3.23 9.44
CA LYS A 249 7.57 -4.44 10.26
C LYS A 249 6.46 -5.38 9.82
N VAL A 250 6.81 -6.64 9.61
CA VAL A 250 5.86 -7.66 9.20
C VAL A 250 5.88 -8.80 10.19
N SER A 251 4.72 -9.16 10.73
CA SER A 251 4.54 -10.32 11.60
C SER A 251 3.64 -11.34 10.92
N ILE A 252 4.06 -12.61 10.91
CA ILE A 252 3.33 -13.73 10.29
C ILE A 252 3.10 -14.78 11.38
N THR A 253 1.86 -15.23 11.52
CA THR A 253 1.45 -16.26 12.48
C THR A 253 0.74 -17.39 11.74
N GLU A 254 1.21 -18.63 11.91
CA GLU A 254 0.62 -19.87 11.34
C GLU A 254 -0.44 -20.54 12.23
#